data_AF-A0A822CZF3-F1
#
_entry.id   AF-A0A822CZF3-F1
#
_cell.length_a   1.000
_cell.length_b   1.000
_cell.length_c   1.000
_cell.angle_alpha   90.00
_cell.angle_beta   90.00
_cell.angle_gamma   90.00
#
_symmetry.space_group_name_H-M   'P 1'
#
loop_
_entity.id
_entity.type
_entity.pdbx_description
1 polymer ?
#
loop_
_entity_poly.entity_id
_entity_poly.type
_entity_poly.pdbx_seq_one_letter_code
_entity_poly.pdbx_strand_id
1 'polypeptide(L)'
;ERGCWSLYALEKDDDNDTESVISDDTTSLDLNDYLNERPDQIQKASTLDESTSSIHRQELEAIKAELEKKKHDNENLQTQFVAAQEEIQRQKAHTTQMSAKQKEEFDKLSKKIEELNIERQKIETERSNQLKMEKAIKSIDYKNIQIEIVQDFLTPKFYHILNYLKQIKTQFMNYQKDKIPKMQFEQTINGYTVSILGFQEHHDTFKGIVTCIRELLRLKQRAIDFHQRKLNQRANSIKKTIFKVKQKTSLWKQYSKIFIQLLDEKSNEFIKKFYDYIQQVSKSLIKQCISNDLNTIRNEIRKQTDQFMKNNFLIKEIEIFKHQAFEEFIKQNIIFQRTYHEKKPSKKSISVLEKLIDKIRNSLKTNSSFIDHELKHFNLI
;
A
#
# COMPACT_ATOMS: atom_id res chain seq x y z
N GLU A 1 -19.88 37.57 -18.77
CA GLU A 1 -19.21 38.86 -18.49
C GLU A 1 -18.08 38.62 -17.47
N ARG A 2 -17.34 39.67 -17.08
CA ARG A 2 -16.50 39.87 -15.84
C ARG A 2 -15.89 38.63 -15.13
N GLY A 3 -14.61 38.59 -14.76
CA GLY A 3 -13.60 39.66 -14.78
C GLY A 3 -12.24 39.21 -14.21
N CYS A 4 -11.27 40.11 -14.29
CA CYS A 4 -9.82 39.89 -14.13
C CYS A 4 -9.29 39.71 -12.68
N TRP A 5 -8.14 39.01 -12.60
CA TRP A 5 -6.92 39.31 -11.81
C TRP A 5 -7.02 39.95 -10.41
N SER A 6 -6.34 39.34 -9.43
CA SER A 6 -5.24 40.00 -8.68
C SER A 6 -4.27 38.98 -8.06
N LEU A 7 -3.06 39.46 -7.75
CA LEU A 7 -1.94 38.80 -7.05
C LEU A 7 -1.18 39.92 -6.29
N TYR A 8 -0.19 39.58 -5.44
CA TYR A 8 0.50 40.49 -4.50
C TYR A 8 -0.37 40.90 -3.27
N ALA A 9 0.20 41.29 -2.12
CA ALA A 9 1.59 41.73 -1.87
C ALA A 9 2.27 41.11 -0.64
N LEU A 10 3.54 41.48 -0.47
CA LEU A 10 4.45 41.24 0.66
C LEU A 10 4.92 42.63 1.17
N GLU A 11 5.94 42.69 2.04
CA GLU A 11 6.64 43.91 2.54
C GLU A 11 5.87 44.66 3.67
N LYS A 12 6.42 44.87 4.89
CA LYS A 12 7.66 45.56 5.40
C LYS A 12 7.37 47.06 5.70
N ASP A 13 7.88 47.70 6.77
CA ASP A 13 8.56 47.22 7.99
C ASP A 13 7.72 47.56 9.26
N ASP A 14 7.91 48.51 10.19
CA ASP A 14 8.97 49.47 10.65
C ASP A 14 8.38 50.16 11.94
N ASP A 15 9.06 50.74 12.95
CA ASP A 15 10.29 50.44 13.73
C ASP A 15 10.32 51.37 15.00
N ASN A 16 11.00 51.01 16.13
CA ASN A 16 11.61 51.93 17.15
C ASN A 16 12.18 51.27 18.44
N ASP A 17 13.17 51.94 19.06
CA ASP A 17 13.89 51.58 20.29
C ASP A 17 13.20 51.93 21.63
N THR A 18 13.65 51.30 22.73
CA THR A 18 14.05 52.04 23.95
C THR A 18 14.99 51.23 24.86
N GLU A 19 15.85 51.90 25.63
CA GLU A 19 16.90 51.32 26.46
C GLU A 19 16.46 50.91 27.88
N SER A 20 17.34 50.16 28.56
CA SER A 20 17.83 50.42 29.94
C SER A 20 17.56 49.39 31.08
N VAL A 21 18.67 49.02 31.72
CA VAL A 21 18.90 48.85 33.18
C VAL A 21 18.19 47.72 33.96
N ILE A 22 19.01 46.70 34.27
CA ILE A 22 19.27 46.08 35.59
C ILE A 22 18.10 45.95 36.59
N SER A 23 17.75 44.69 36.91
CA SER A 23 17.56 44.24 38.30
C SER A 23 17.74 42.72 38.42
N ASP A 24 18.56 42.25 39.37
CA ASP A 24 18.38 40.91 39.93
C ASP A 24 17.04 40.86 40.69
N ASP A 25 16.27 39.79 40.57
CA ASP A 25 16.05 38.88 41.70
C ASP A 25 15.41 37.54 41.25
N THR A 26 15.37 36.61 42.19
CA THR A 26 14.86 35.24 42.15
C THR A 26 13.40 35.08 41.72
N THR A 27 13.13 34.02 40.95
CA THR A 27 11.91 33.20 41.15
C THR A 27 12.10 31.79 40.60
N SER A 28 12.04 30.78 41.47
CA SER A 28 11.85 29.39 41.05
C SER A 28 10.38 29.17 40.71
N LEU A 29 10.06 28.83 39.47
CA LEU A 29 8.73 28.37 39.07
C LEU A 29 8.71 26.85 38.89
N ASP A 30 7.71 26.25 39.50
CA ASP A 30 7.70 24.83 39.83
C ASP A 30 7.32 23.96 38.62
N LEU A 31 8.07 22.87 38.39
CA LEU A 31 7.84 21.98 37.24
C LEU A 31 6.71 20.95 37.50
N ASN A 32 6.11 20.97 38.69
CA ASN A 32 5.22 19.92 39.17
C ASN A 32 3.74 20.08 38.76
N ASP A 33 3.28 21.27 38.37
CA ASP A 33 1.84 21.52 38.08
C ASP A 33 1.36 20.95 36.72
N TYR A 34 2.26 20.54 35.83
CA TYR A 34 1.90 20.03 34.49
C TYR A 34 1.63 18.52 34.41
N LEU A 35 1.50 17.83 35.55
CA LEU A 35 1.36 16.36 35.63
C LEU A 35 0.06 15.84 36.27
N ASN A 36 -0.91 16.71 36.59
CA ASN A 36 -2.05 16.36 37.47
C ASN A 36 -3.48 16.48 36.87
N GLU A 37 -3.70 16.14 35.59
CA GLU A 37 -5.06 16.01 35.01
C GLU A 37 -5.43 14.58 34.54
N ARG A 38 -5.43 13.65 35.50
CA ARG A 38 -6.46 12.60 35.74
C ARG A 38 -6.76 11.50 34.67
N PRO A 39 -7.48 10.41 35.04
CA PRO A 39 -7.17 9.07 34.50
C PRO A 39 -8.41 8.28 33.98
N ASP A 40 -8.34 6.94 34.12
CA ASP A 40 -9.43 5.96 34.06
C ASP A 40 -10.05 5.61 32.69
N GLN A 41 -9.36 4.71 31.96
CA GLN A 41 -10.04 3.64 31.21
C GLN A 41 -9.14 2.41 30.96
N ILE A 42 -8.99 1.55 31.98
CA ILE A 42 -8.40 0.20 31.84
C ILE A 42 -9.31 -0.83 32.53
N GLN A 43 -10.00 -1.66 31.72
CA GLN A 43 -10.68 -2.95 31.98
C GLN A 43 -11.87 -3.07 31.00
N LYS A 44 -12.14 -4.18 30.28
CA LYS A 44 -11.52 -5.53 30.15
C LYS A 44 -11.70 -6.05 28.72
N ALA A 45 -10.64 -6.63 28.14
CA ALA A 45 -10.63 -7.67 27.09
C ALA A 45 -9.16 -7.88 26.67
N SER A 46 -8.36 -8.66 27.42
CA SER A 46 -8.29 -10.13 27.39
C SER A 46 -7.79 -10.71 26.05
N THR A 47 -6.60 -11.32 26.11
CA THR A 47 -6.08 -12.37 25.22
C THR A 47 -6.04 -12.10 23.71
N LEU A 48 -4.88 -11.65 23.23
CA LEU A 48 -4.23 -12.19 22.02
C LEU A 48 -2.70 -12.04 22.16
N ASP A 49 -1.95 -12.99 21.58
CA ASP A 49 -0.50 -13.23 21.66
C ASP A 49 0.46 -12.16 22.22
N GLU A 50 1.24 -12.53 23.25
CA GLU A 50 2.38 -11.76 23.78
C GLU A 50 3.69 -11.97 22.97
N SER A 51 3.66 -12.82 21.95
CA SER A 51 4.84 -13.42 21.31
C SER A 51 5.59 -12.49 20.33
N THR A 52 4.93 -11.51 19.72
CA THR A 52 5.50 -10.54 18.75
C THR A 52 6.07 -9.29 19.42
N SER A 53 5.30 -8.66 20.32
CA SER A 53 5.71 -7.48 21.10
C SER A 53 7.00 -7.74 21.90
N SER A 54 7.15 -8.96 22.41
CA SER A 54 8.36 -9.44 23.08
C SER A 54 9.63 -9.25 22.24
N ILE A 55 9.59 -9.48 20.92
CA ILE A 55 10.78 -9.39 20.04
C ILE A 55 11.27 -7.95 19.92
N HIS A 56 10.39 -6.99 19.62
CA HIS A 56 10.77 -5.58 19.54
C HIS A 56 11.27 -5.02 20.88
N ARG A 57 10.70 -5.51 21.99
CA ARG A 57 11.14 -5.18 23.34
C ARG A 57 12.52 -5.77 23.67
N GLN A 58 12.74 -7.05 23.41
CA GLN A 58 14.01 -7.74 23.63
C GLN A 58 15.15 -7.14 22.80
N GLU A 59 14.88 -6.70 21.56
CA GLU A 59 15.90 -6.03 20.74
C GLU A 59 16.26 -4.62 21.25
N LEU A 60 15.28 -3.87 21.78
CA LEU A 60 15.53 -2.61 22.49
C LEU A 60 16.28 -2.84 23.81
N GLU A 61 15.99 -3.93 24.52
CA GLU A 61 16.68 -4.34 25.75
C GLU A 61 18.11 -4.83 25.46
N ALA A 62 18.37 -5.49 24.33
CA ALA A 62 19.71 -5.87 23.87
C ALA A 62 20.59 -4.66 23.54
N ILE A 63 20.02 -3.61 22.92
CA ILE A 63 20.73 -2.34 22.68
C ILE A 63 21.07 -1.66 24.02
N LYS A 64 20.12 -1.62 24.97
CA LYS A 64 20.37 -1.10 26.33
C LYS A 64 21.44 -1.89 27.08
N ALA A 65 21.51 -3.22 26.91
CA ALA A 65 22.54 -4.06 27.51
C ALA A 65 23.95 -3.77 26.93
N GLU A 66 24.05 -3.47 25.63
CA GLU A 66 25.31 -3.00 25.01
C GLU A 66 25.76 -1.65 25.59
N LEU A 67 24.80 -0.77 25.93
CA LEU A 67 25.07 0.53 26.56
C LEU A 67 25.49 0.40 28.03
N GLU A 68 24.81 -0.41 28.84
CA GLU A 68 25.19 -0.64 30.24
C GLU A 68 26.57 -1.31 30.37
N LYS A 69 26.94 -2.19 29.43
CA LYS A 69 28.32 -2.70 29.35
C LYS A 69 29.33 -1.57 29.14
N LYS A 70 29.13 -0.71 28.13
CA LYS A 70 30.03 0.43 27.84
C LYS A 70 30.09 1.45 28.98
N LYS A 71 29.00 1.60 29.75
CA LYS A 71 28.95 2.41 30.97
C LYS A 71 29.87 1.82 32.05
N HIS A 72 29.82 0.51 32.30
CA HIS A 72 30.73 -0.16 33.22
C HIS A 72 32.20 -0.07 32.75
N ASP A 73 32.47 -0.26 31.45
CA ASP A 73 33.81 -0.08 30.88
C ASP A 73 34.35 1.35 31.11
N ASN A 74 33.50 2.37 31.00
CA ASN A 74 33.83 3.77 31.28
C ASN A 74 33.99 4.08 32.78
N GLU A 75 33.22 3.44 33.66
CA GLU A 75 33.37 3.54 35.12
C GLU A 75 34.69 2.92 35.59
N ASN A 76 35.10 1.79 34.98
CA ASN A 76 36.41 1.18 35.19
C ASN A 76 37.57 2.09 34.74
N LEU A 77 37.45 2.73 33.57
CA LEU A 77 38.42 3.73 33.09
C LEU A 77 38.51 4.95 34.01
N GLN A 78 37.36 5.45 34.51
CA GLN A 78 37.33 6.56 35.47
C GLN A 78 38.04 6.18 36.78
N THR A 79 37.87 4.95 37.26
CA THR A 79 38.56 4.44 38.46
C THR A 79 40.07 4.37 38.25
N GLN A 80 40.53 3.92 37.08
CA GLN A 80 41.96 3.90 36.72
C GLN A 80 42.54 5.32 36.60
N PHE A 81 41.79 6.27 36.06
CA PHE A 81 42.20 7.67 35.96
C PHE A 81 42.37 8.33 37.33
N VAL A 82 41.42 8.12 38.26
CA VAL A 82 41.52 8.62 39.64
C VAL A 82 42.71 8.01 40.37
N ALA A 83 42.90 6.70 40.28
CA ALA A 83 44.06 6.02 40.88
C ALA A 83 45.41 6.57 40.35
N ALA A 84 45.50 6.86 39.04
CA ALA A 84 46.68 7.48 38.44
C ALA A 84 46.91 8.93 38.91
N GLN A 85 45.85 9.71 39.15
CA GLN A 85 45.97 11.05 39.74
C GLN A 85 46.43 10.99 41.20
N GLU A 86 45.87 10.09 42.02
CA GLU A 86 46.29 9.90 43.41
C GLU A 86 47.75 9.50 43.53
N GLU A 87 48.21 8.56 42.70
CA GLU A 87 49.60 8.09 42.71
C GLU A 87 50.58 9.20 42.34
N ILE A 88 50.22 10.07 41.38
CA ILE A 88 51.00 11.29 41.07
C ILE A 88 50.98 12.30 42.22
N GLN A 89 49.86 12.44 42.96
CA GLN A 89 49.84 13.30 44.16
C GLN A 89 50.75 12.76 45.27
N ARG A 90 50.78 11.43 45.49
CA ARG A 90 51.70 10.77 46.44
C ARG A 90 53.16 11.00 46.04
N GLN A 91 53.50 10.82 44.76
CA GLN A 91 54.85 11.06 44.25
C GLN A 91 55.28 12.54 44.34
N LYS A 92 54.36 13.49 44.09
CA LYS A 92 54.60 14.93 44.34
C LYS A 92 54.85 15.22 45.82
N ALA A 93 54.07 14.64 46.73
CA ALA A 93 54.22 14.83 48.17
C ALA A 93 55.54 14.26 48.72
N HIS A 94 56.12 13.25 48.07
CA HIS A 94 57.31 12.55 48.55
C HIS A 94 58.66 13.13 48.05
N THR A 95 58.66 14.16 47.19
CA THR A 95 59.88 14.55 46.44
C THR A 95 60.38 15.97 46.73
N THR A 96 61.03 16.15 47.89
CA THR A 96 61.74 17.41 48.24
C THR A 96 63.08 17.57 47.52
N GLN A 97 63.58 16.55 46.82
CA GLN A 97 64.75 16.60 45.93
C GLN A 97 64.49 15.75 44.67
N MET A 98 64.26 16.39 43.52
CA MET A 98 64.01 15.71 42.25
C MET A 98 65.32 15.27 41.57
N SER A 99 65.46 13.97 41.31
CA SER A 99 66.45 13.46 40.35
C SER A 99 65.97 13.59 38.91
N ALA A 100 66.90 13.62 37.94
CA ALA A 100 66.57 13.77 36.52
C ALA A 100 65.62 12.68 35.99
N LYS A 101 65.72 11.44 36.52
CA LYS A 101 64.86 10.31 36.13
C LYS A 101 63.39 10.54 36.53
N GLN A 102 63.15 11.02 37.75
CA GLN A 102 61.79 11.31 38.23
C GLN A 102 61.12 12.42 37.42
N LYS A 103 61.90 13.37 36.88
CA LYS A 103 61.37 14.39 35.95
C LYS A 103 60.95 13.77 34.61
N GLU A 104 61.78 12.90 34.04
CA GLU A 104 61.47 12.22 32.78
C GLU A 104 60.25 11.29 32.90
N GLU A 105 60.07 10.63 34.05
CA GLU A 105 58.88 9.83 34.36
C GLU A 105 57.62 10.71 34.54
N PHE A 106 57.75 11.85 35.22
CA PHE A 106 56.66 12.82 35.38
C PHE A 106 56.18 13.39 34.03
N ASP A 107 57.10 13.73 33.13
CA ASP A 107 56.78 14.25 31.79
C ASP A 107 56.09 13.17 30.91
N LYS A 108 56.48 11.89 31.04
CA LYS A 108 55.81 10.75 30.38
C LYS A 108 54.40 10.51 30.92
N LEU A 109 54.21 10.54 32.24
CA LEU A 109 52.90 10.40 32.89
C LEU A 109 51.96 11.55 32.50
N SER A 110 52.47 12.78 32.42
CA SER A 110 51.69 13.96 32.03
C SER A 110 51.18 13.85 30.59
N LYS A 111 52.01 13.42 29.64
CA LYS A 111 51.58 13.15 28.25
C LYS A 111 50.50 12.08 28.17
N LYS A 112 50.66 10.97 28.92
CA LYS A 112 49.67 9.89 28.96
C LYS A 112 48.31 10.35 29.51
N ILE A 113 48.30 11.29 30.45
CA ILE A 113 47.06 11.89 30.97
C ILE A 113 46.37 12.75 29.90
N GLU A 114 47.12 13.48 29.08
CA GLU A 114 46.55 14.29 28.00
C GLU A 114 45.98 13.43 26.86
N GLU A 115 46.70 12.36 26.47
CA GLU A 115 46.21 11.33 25.55
C GLU A 115 44.89 10.70 26.05
N LEU A 116 44.84 10.28 27.33
CA LEU A 116 43.64 9.72 27.95
C LEU A 116 42.48 10.72 28.05
N ASN A 117 42.74 12.01 28.27
CA ASN A 117 41.70 13.04 28.26
C ASN A 117 41.09 13.25 26.87
N ILE A 118 41.90 13.25 25.81
CA ILE A 118 41.44 13.34 24.42
C ILE A 118 40.58 12.11 24.07
N GLU A 119 41.03 10.90 24.47
CA GLU A 119 40.25 9.68 24.27
C GLU A 119 38.93 9.70 25.06
N ARG A 120 38.93 10.18 26.31
CA ARG A 120 37.71 10.32 27.12
C ARG A 120 36.71 11.28 26.49
N GLN A 121 37.14 12.45 26.00
CA GLN A 121 36.27 13.40 25.30
C GLN A 121 35.67 12.82 24.02
N LYS A 122 36.44 12.00 23.29
CA LYS A 122 35.95 11.27 22.11
C LYS A 122 34.89 10.23 22.48
N ILE A 123 35.13 9.42 23.51
CA ILE A 123 34.15 8.44 24.02
C ILE A 123 32.88 9.14 24.53
N GLU A 124 33.01 10.26 25.23
CA GLU A 124 31.90 11.03 25.80
C GLU A 124 31.03 11.69 24.70
N THR A 125 31.64 12.22 23.65
CA THR A 125 30.92 12.75 22.48
C THR A 125 30.28 11.65 21.63
N GLU A 126 30.95 10.51 21.42
CA GLU A 126 30.36 9.33 20.78
C GLU A 126 29.16 8.79 21.57
N ARG A 127 29.26 8.72 22.90
CA ARG A 127 28.17 8.30 23.81
C ARG A 127 26.99 9.27 23.77
N SER A 128 27.26 10.59 23.78
CA SER A 128 26.22 11.62 23.63
C SER A 128 25.46 11.48 22.31
N ASN A 129 26.16 11.18 21.22
CA ASN A 129 25.56 10.97 19.90
C ASN A 129 24.77 9.65 19.81
N GLN A 130 25.26 8.57 20.42
CA GLN A 130 24.52 7.29 20.53
C GLN A 130 23.21 7.48 21.31
N LEU A 131 23.25 8.18 22.45
CA LEU A 131 22.08 8.42 23.31
C LEU A 131 21.04 9.36 22.66
N LYS A 132 21.48 10.33 21.83
CA LYS A 132 20.59 11.11 20.95
C LYS A 132 19.95 10.23 19.87
N MET A 133 20.72 9.32 19.26
CA MET A 133 20.23 8.41 18.23
C MET A 133 19.16 7.44 18.77
N GLU A 134 19.37 6.86 19.95
CA GLU A 134 18.38 6.01 20.63
C GLU A 134 17.05 6.74 20.87
N LYS A 135 17.10 7.97 21.38
CA LYS A 135 15.89 8.80 21.60
C LYS A 135 15.17 9.19 20.31
N ALA A 136 15.84 9.15 19.17
CA ALA A 136 15.27 9.43 17.85
C ALA A 136 14.71 8.17 17.15
N ILE A 137 15.12 6.97 17.56
CA ILE A 137 14.58 5.70 17.07
C ILE A 137 13.26 5.40 17.80
N LYS A 138 12.21 5.07 17.05
CA LYS A 138 10.89 4.73 17.58
C LYS A 138 10.37 3.45 16.95
N SER A 139 9.56 2.71 17.73
CA SER A 139 8.64 1.70 17.19
C SER A 139 7.28 2.36 17.00
N ILE A 140 6.66 2.19 15.83
CA ILE A 140 5.31 2.71 15.55
C ILE A 140 4.46 1.61 14.91
N ASP A 141 3.31 1.35 15.53
CA ASP A 141 2.33 0.34 15.10
C ASP A 141 1.24 0.95 14.22
N TYR A 142 1.28 0.65 12.94
CA TYR A 142 0.24 1.06 11.98
C TYR A 142 -0.89 0.04 12.00
N LYS A 143 -1.82 0.21 12.95
CA LYS A 143 -2.99 -0.66 13.17
C LYS A 143 -4.06 -0.51 12.09
N ASN A 144 -4.94 -1.50 11.97
CA ASN A 144 -6.09 -1.52 11.05
C ASN A 144 -5.72 -1.31 9.56
N ILE A 145 -4.58 -1.83 9.12
CA ILE A 145 -4.26 -1.90 7.69
C ILE A 145 -5.06 -3.03 7.05
N GLN A 146 -5.68 -2.75 5.90
CA GLN A 146 -6.54 -3.69 5.18
C GLN A 146 -5.76 -4.94 4.75
N ILE A 147 -6.41 -6.11 4.83
CA ILE A 147 -5.84 -7.41 4.47
C ILE A 147 -5.25 -7.40 3.06
N GLU A 148 -5.97 -6.83 2.07
CA GLU A 148 -5.48 -6.71 0.69
C GLU A 148 -4.14 -5.93 0.63
N ILE A 149 -4.02 -4.81 1.33
CA ILE A 149 -2.79 -3.98 1.33
C ILE A 149 -1.59 -4.79 1.82
N VAL A 150 -1.75 -5.59 2.88
CA VAL A 150 -0.64 -6.40 3.40
C VAL A 150 -0.34 -7.57 2.47
N GLN A 151 -1.34 -8.40 2.16
CA GLN A 151 -1.14 -9.67 1.47
C GLN A 151 -0.77 -9.51 -0.01
N ASP A 152 -1.36 -8.54 -0.72
CA ASP A 152 -1.13 -8.35 -2.15
C ASP A 152 -0.04 -7.32 -2.49
N PHE A 153 0.30 -6.40 -1.57
CA PHE A 153 1.21 -5.27 -1.85
C PHE A 153 2.43 -5.23 -0.92
N LEU A 154 2.27 -5.19 0.40
CA LEU A 154 3.39 -5.02 1.34
C LEU A 154 4.23 -6.29 1.50
N THR A 155 3.64 -7.43 1.85
CA THR A 155 4.37 -8.69 2.06
C THR A 155 5.09 -9.18 0.80
N PRO A 156 4.48 -9.18 -0.41
CA PRO A 156 5.15 -9.60 -1.65
C PRO A 156 6.28 -8.65 -2.13
N LYS A 157 6.47 -7.51 -1.46
CA LYS A 157 7.53 -6.54 -1.72
C LYS A 157 8.30 -6.13 -0.46
N PHE A 158 8.21 -6.92 0.63
CA PHE A 158 8.83 -6.66 1.92
C PHE A 158 10.28 -6.16 1.81
N TYR A 159 11.15 -6.95 1.18
CA TYR A 159 12.57 -6.61 1.01
C TYR A 159 12.80 -5.37 0.12
N HIS A 160 11.93 -5.10 -0.86
CA HIS A 160 12.04 -3.88 -1.67
C HIS A 160 11.66 -2.63 -0.86
N ILE A 161 10.59 -2.71 -0.06
CA ILE A 161 10.19 -1.63 0.85
C ILE A 161 11.30 -1.39 1.87
N LEU A 162 11.80 -2.44 2.52
CA LEU A 162 12.84 -2.34 3.54
C LEU A 162 14.15 -1.76 2.98
N ASN A 163 14.59 -2.21 1.80
CA ASN A 163 15.78 -1.68 1.16
C ASN A 163 15.61 -0.23 0.70
N TYR A 164 14.42 0.18 0.27
CA TYR A 164 14.12 1.58 -0.05
C TYR A 164 14.14 2.45 1.22
N LEU A 165 13.55 1.99 2.32
CA LEU A 165 13.62 2.69 3.60
C LEU A 165 15.07 2.79 4.14
N LYS A 166 15.92 1.77 3.91
CA LYS A 166 17.37 1.80 4.22
C LYS A 166 18.19 2.80 3.38
N GLN A 167 17.65 3.30 2.27
CA GLN A 167 18.31 4.30 1.42
C GLN A 167 17.99 5.74 1.82
N ILE A 168 17.05 5.94 2.76
CA ILE A 168 16.68 7.27 3.26
C ILE A 168 17.88 7.86 4.02
N LYS A 169 18.29 9.08 3.61
CA LYS A 169 19.22 9.89 4.40
C LYS A 169 18.48 10.40 5.64
N THR A 170 18.90 9.96 6.81
CA THR A 170 18.49 10.54 8.09
C THR A 170 19.54 11.55 8.56
N GLN A 171 19.21 12.35 9.57
CA GLN A 171 20.16 13.28 10.20
C GLN A 171 21.40 12.60 10.82
N PHE A 172 21.39 11.27 11.01
CA PHE A 172 22.51 10.50 11.54
C PHE A 172 23.24 9.78 10.39
N MET A 173 24.43 10.24 9.97
CA MET A 173 25.12 9.61 8.82
C MET A 173 25.56 8.15 9.07
N ASN A 174 25.86 7.82 10.32
CA ASN A 174 26.58 6.60 10.74
C ASN A 174 25.77 5.66 11.66
N TYR A 175 24.44 5.63 11.57
CA TYR A 175 23.65 4.61 12.29
C TYR A 175 23.89 3.20 11.72
N GLN A 176 23.54 2.17 12.50
CA GLN A 176 23.63 0.76 12.08
C GLN A 176 22.56 0.41 11.02
N LYS A 177 22.81 0.81 9.76
CA LYS A 177 21.95 0.61 8.57
C LYS A 177 21.55 -0.84 8.32
N ASP A 178 22.30 -1.80 8.86
CA ASP A 178 21.95 -3.22 8.79
C ASP A 178 20.83 -3.59 9.77
N LYS A 179 20.83 -2.99 10.97
CA LYS A 179 19.82 -3.22 12.01
C LYS A 179 18.55 -2.36 11.86
N ILE A 180 18.61 -1.21 11.19
CA ILE A 180 17.51 -0.22 11.13
C ILE A 180 17.33 0.30 9.68
N PRO A 181 16.09 0.52 9.19
CA PRO A 181 14.82 0.17 9.81
C PRO A 181 14.55 -1.33 9.82
N LYS A 182 13.60 -1.74 10.67
CA LYS A 182 12.91 -3.04 10.62
C LYS A 182 11.42 -2.83 10.36
N MET A 183 10.77 -3.84 9.81
CA MET A 183 9.32 -3.89 9.63
C MET A 183 8.82 -5.30 9.95
N GLN A 184 7.69 -5.43 10.63
CA GLN A 184 7.01 -6.69 10.94
C GLN A 184 5.52 -6.58 10.63
N PHE A 185 4.88 -7.73 10.39
CA PHE A 185 3.45 -7.85 10.11
C PHE A 185 2.81 -8.75 11.15
N GLU A 186 1.73 -8.29 11.77
CA GLU A 186 0.93 -9.06 12.71
C GLU A 186 -0.53 -9.05 12.26
N GLN A 187 -1.15 -10.23 12.17
CA GLN A 187 -2.55 -10.35 11.77
C GLN A 187 -3.45 -10.16 12.99
N THR A 188 -4.45 -9.30 12.86
CA THR A 188 -5.46 -9.03 13.89
C THR A 188 -6.84 -9.41 13.38
N ILE A 189 -7.84 -9.46 14.28
CA ILE A 189 -9.23 -9.81 13.94
C ILE A 189 -9.80 -8.91 12.82
N ASN A 190 -9.39 -7.64 12.78
CA ASN A 190 -9.94 -6.61 11.87
C ASN A 190 -9.01 -6.26 10.70
N GLY A 191 -7.87 -6.94 10.53
CA GLY A 191 -6.89 -6.63 9.49
C GLY A 191 -5.47 -6.98 9.90
N TYR A 192 -4.54 -6.06 9.69
CA TYR A 192 -3.15 -6.18 10.14
C TYR A 192 -2.71 -4.96 10.95
N THR A 193 -1.81 -5.22 11.90
CA THR A 193 -0.86 -4.25 12.41
C THR A 193 0.43 -4.39 11.62
N VAL A 194 1.01 -3.28 11.17
CA VAL A 194 2.37 -3.26 10.64
C VAL A 194 3.22 -2.45 11.60
N SER A 195 4.21 -3.07 12.23
CA SER A 195 5.12 -2.39 13.15
C SER A 195 6.42 -2.03 12.43
N ILE A 196 6.90 -0.81 12.62
CA ILE A 196 8.19 -0.35 12.06
C ILE A 196 9.05 0.19 13.20
N LEU A 197 10.31 -0.23 13.21
CA LEU A 197 11.38 0.34 14.03
C LEU A 197 12.24 1.25 13.15
N GLY A 198 12.29 2.56 13.42
CA GLY A 198 12.99 3.50 12.55
C GLY A 198 13.14 4.92 13.12
N PHE A 199 13.68 5.82 12.30
CA PHE A 199 13.62 7.26 12.54
C PHE A 199 12.36 7.85 11.89
N GLN A 200 12.02 9.10 12.22
CA GLN A 200 10.84 9.80 11.72
C GLN A 200 10.73 9.78 10.19
N GLU A 201 11.85 9.95 9.50
CA GLU A 201 11.98 9.95 8.04
C GLU A 201 11.55 8.58 7.43
N HIS A 202 11.84 7.47 8.11
CA HIS A 202 11.38 6.13 7.72
C HIS A 202 9.86 5.99 7.89
N HIS A 203 9.33 6.49 9.02
CA HIS A 203 7.92 6.42 9.36
C HIS A 203 7.05 7.23 8.39
N ASP A 204 7.48 8.43 8.01
CA ASP A 204 6.73 9.30 7.10
C ASP A 204 6.83 8.82 5.64
N THR A 205 7.98 8.27 5.24
CA THR A 205 8.10 7.58 3.94
C THR A 205 7.15 6.38 3.87
N PHE A 206 7.08 5.54 4.91
CA PHE A 206 6.14 4.42 4.95
C PHE A 206 4.66 4.86 4.94
N LYS A 207 4.29 5.93 5.65
CA LYS A 207 2.95 6.55 5.53
C LYS A 207 2.65 6.93 4.07
N GLY A 208 3.64 7.49 3.37
CA GLY A 208 3.57 7.77 1.93
C GLY A 208 3.27 6.52 1.10
N ILE A 209 4.07 5.46 1.26
CA ILE A 209 3.89 4.18 0.54
C ILE A 209 2.49 3.59 0.78
N VAL A 210 2.03 3.49 2.03
CA VAL A 210 0.69 2.96 2.36
C VAL A 210 -0.42 3.83 1.79
N THR A 211 -0.26 5.16 1.80
CA THR A 211 -1.22 6.11 1.21
C THR A 211 -1.27 5.97 -0.31
N CYS A 212 -0.12 5.76 -0.96
CA CYS A 212 -0.01 5.54 -2.39
C CYS A 212 -0.66 4.21 -2.82
N ILE A 213 -0.51 3.14 -2.03
CA ILE A 213 -1.21 1.86 -2.24
C ILE A 213 -2.74 2.03 -2.07
N ARG A 214 -3.20 2.77 -1.05
CA ARG A 214 -4.63 3.10 -0.88
C ARG A 214 -5.20 3.85 -2.08
N GLU A 215 -4.46 4.81 -2.64
CA GLU A 215 -4.85 5.49 -3.88
C GLU A 215 -4.86 4.56 -5.10
N LEU A 216 -3.89 3.63 -5.23
CA LEU A 216 -3.89 2.61 -6.27
C LEU A 216 -5.13 1.70 -6.18
N LEU A 217 -5.51 1.25 -4.98
CA LEU A 217 -6.75 0.47 -4.78
C LEU A 217 -8.00 1.29 -5.13
N ARG A 218 -8.05 2.59 -4.77
CA ARG A 218 -9.13 3.50 -5.16
C ARG A 218 -9.22 3.69 -6.68
N LEU A 219 -8.08 3.75 -7.37
CA LEU A 219 -8.01 3.85 -8.84
C LEU A 219 -8.42 2.54 -9.52
N LYS A 220 -7.98 1.39 -8.98
CA LYS A 220 -8.42 0.04 -9.40
C LYS A 220 -9.94 -0.08 -9.36
N GLN A 221 -10.57 0.27 -8.24
CA GLN A 221 -12.03 0.20 -8.09
C GLN A 221 -12.74 1.15 -9.06
N ARG A 222 -12.29 2.40 -9.20
CA ARG A 222 -12.85 3.36 -10.17
C ARG A 222 -12.78 2.86 -11.62
N ALA A 223 -11.72 2.12 -11.99
CA ALA A 223 -11.59 1.49 -13.29
C ALA A 223 -12.62 0.37 -13.48
N ILE A 224 -12.80 -0.50 -12.48
CA ILE A 224 -13.82 -1.57 -12.47
C ILE A 224 -15.21 -0.97 -12.62
N ASP A 225 -15.56 0.03 -11.80
CA ASP A 225 -16.85 0.74 -11.88
C ASP A 225 -17.06 1.37 -13.26
N PHE A 226 -16.01 1.94 -13.87
CA PHE A 226 -16.09 2.55 -15.20
C PHE A 226 -16.33 1.49 -16.29
N HIS A 227 -15.58 0.38 -16.27
CA HIS A 227 -15.75 -0.72 -17.21
C HIS A 227 -17.17 -1.30 -17.11
N GLN A 228 -17.64 -1.62 -15.90
CA GLN A 228 -18.97 -2.16 -15.67
C GLN A 228 -20.08 -1.20 -16.12
N ARG A 229 -19.95 0.11 -15.85
CA ARG A 229 -20.90 1.12 -16.37
C ARG A 229 -20.92 1.16 -17.90
N LYS A 230 -19.77 1.07 -18.58
CA LYS A 230 -19.69 1.03 -20.05
C LYS A 230 -20.25 -0.26 -20.64
N LEU A 231 -20.06 -1.39 -19.97
CA LEU A 231 -20.62 -2.67 -20.36
C LEU A 231 -22.15 -2.68 -20.21
N ASN A 232 -22.67 -2.25 -19.05
CA ASN A 232 -24.09 -2.13 -18.77
C ASN A 232 -24.79 -1.14 -19.71
N GLN A 233 -24.14 -0.02 -20.09
CA GLN A 233 -24.64 0.91 -21.11
C GLN A 233 -24.85 0.21 -22.48
N ARG A 234 -23.90 -0.63 -22.90
CA ARG A 234 -24.01 -1.41 -24.14
C ARG A 234 -25.10 -2.49 -24.02
N ALA A 235 -25.07 -3.30 -22.97
CA ALA A 235 -26.05 -4.36 -22.73
C ALA A 235 -27.50 -3.82 -22.70
N ASN A 236 -27.74 -2.72 -21.98
CA ASN A 236 -29.05 -2.08 -21.93
C ASN A 236 -29.48 -1.46 -23.27
N SER A 237 -28.54 -1.02 -24.12
CA SER A 237 -28.85 -0.58 -25.49
C SER A 237 -29.38 -1.75 -26.34
N ILE A 238 -28.70 -2.90 -26.28
CA ILE A 238 -29.10 -4.13 -27.00
C ILE A 238 -30.47 -4.61 -26.52
N LYS A 239 -30.67 -4.70 -25.19
CA LYS A 239 -31.97 -5.07 -24.60
C LYS A 239 -33.08 -4.11 -25.04
N LYS A 240 -32.84 -2.79 -25.06
CA LYS A 240 -33.81 -1.81 -25.58
C LYS A 240 -34.17 -2.05 -27.04
N THR A 241 -33.22 -2.42 -27.91
CA THR A 241 -33.51 -2.77 -29.31
C THR A 241 -34.41 -4.02 -29.42
N ILE A 242 -34.13 -5.06 -28.63
CA ILE A 242 -34.95 -6.28 -28.55
C ILE A 242 -36.39 -5.98 -28.08
N PHE A 243 -36.56 -5.03 -27.16
CA PHE A 243 -37.89 -4.62 -26.69
C PHE A 243 -38.66 -3.68 -27.64
N LYS A 244 -38.03 -3.08 -28.66
CA LYS A 244 -38.69 -2.22 -29.67
C LYS A 244 -39.48 -2.98 -30.74
N VAL A 245 -39.36 -4.30 -30.80
CA VAL A 245 -40.04 -5.15 -31.80
C VAL A 245 -41.56 -5.04 -31.67
N LYS A 246 -42.24 -4.68 -32.78
CA LYS A 246 -43.68 -4.40 -32.78
C LYS A 246 -44.53 -5.63 -32.47
N GLN A 247 -44.26 -6.75 -33.13
CA GLN A 247 -45.00 -8.00 -32.93
C GLN A 247 -44.22 -8.94 -32.02
N LYS A 248 -44.70 -9.13 -30.78
CA LYS A 248 -44.03 -9.94 -29.74
C LYS A 248 -44.70 -11.31 -29.62
N THR A 249 -44.48 -12.16 -30.62
CA THR A 249 -44.95 -13.56 -30.63
C THR A 249 -44.42 -14.34 -29.42
N SER A 250 -45.04 -15.47 -29.09
CA SER A 250 -44.55 -16.40 -28.04
C SER A 250 -43.11 -16.84 -28.32
N LEU A 251 -42.83 -17.19 -29.58
CA LEU A 251 -41.50 -17.56 -30.08
C LEU A 251 -40.49 -16.42 -29.90
N TRP A 252 -40.84 -15.18 -30.27
CA TRP A 252 -39.98 -14.02 -30.07
C TRP A 252 -39.65 -13.78 -28.60
N LYS A 253 -40.63 -13.95 -27.69
CA LYS A 253 -40.41 -13.84 -26.24
C LYS A 253 -39.43 -14.90 -25.71
N GLN A 254 -39.52 -16.14 -26.19
CA GLN A 254 -38.59 -17.22 -25.82
C GLN A 254 -37.17 -16.95 -26.32
N TYR A 255 -37.00 -16.67 -27.62
CA TYR A 255 -35.69 -16.33 -28.19
C TYR A 255 -35.07 -15.12 -27.47
N SER A 256 -35.86 -14.07 -27.22
CA SER A 256 -35.41 -12.88 -26.48
C SER A 256 -34.91 -13.23 -25.07
N LYS A 257 -35.57 -14.15 -24.37
CA LYS A 257 -35.15 -14.60 -23.04
C LYS A 257 -33.78 -15.29 -23.10
N ILE A 258 -33.61 -16.24 -24.02
CA ILE A 258 -32.35 -16.99 -24.21
C ILE A 258 -31.21 -16.02 -24.57
N PHE A 259 -31.42 -15.11 -25.51
CA PHE A 259 -30.42 -14.11 -25.89
C PHE A 259 -30.04 -13.19 -24.72
N ILE A 260 -31.02 -12.75 -23.90
CA ILE A 260 -30.76 -11.90 -22.73
C ILE A 260 -29.94 -12.66 -21.67
N GLN A 261 -30.21 -13.94 -21.45
CA GLN A 261 -29.42 -14.78 -20.52
C GLN A 261 -27.96 -14.88 -20.99
N LEU A 262 -27.71 -15.25 -22.26
CA LEU A 262 -26.36 -15.32 -22.83
C LEU A 262 -25.62 -13.98 -22.78
N LEU A 263 -26.33 -12.86 -23.04
CA LEU A 263 -25.76 -11.51 -22.94
C LEU A 263 -25.34 -11.13 -21.51
N ASP A 264 -26.11 -11.56 -20.50
CA ASP A 264 -25.81 -11.27 -19.10
C ASP A 264 -24.70 -12.18 -18.55
N GLU A 265 -24.70 -13.47 -18.91
CA GLU A 265 -23.60 -14.41 -18.65
C GLU A 265 -22.26 -13.88 -19.21
N LYS A 266 -22.25 -13.48 -20.50
CA LYS A 266 -21.06 -12.90 -21.13
C LYS A 266 -20.68 -11.53 -20.58
N SER A 267 -21.64 -10.73 -20.12
CA SER A 267 -21.33 -9.48 -19.42
C SER A 267 -20.59 -9.74 -18.10
N ASN A 268 -21.00 -10.77 -17.34
CA ASN A 268 -20.32 -11.18 -16.11
C ASN A 268 -18.92 -11.76 -16.39
N GLU A 269 -18.74 -12.54 -17.47
CA GLU A 269 -17.43 -13.03 -17.92
C GLU A 269 -16.47 -11.87 -18.23
N PHE A 270 -16.92 -10.84 -18.95
CA PHE A 270 -16.12 -9.66 -19.26
C PHE A 270 -15.73 -8.86 -18.00
N ILE A 271 -16.66 -8.70 -17.04
CA ILE A 271 -16.38 -8.05 -15.75
C ILE A 271 -15.29 -8.81 -14.99
N LYS A 272 -15.41 -10.14 -14.88
CA LYS A 272 -14.40 -10.97 -14.21
C LYS A 272 -13.04 -10.89 -14.92
N LYS A 273 -13.02 -11.04 -16.24
CA LYS A 273 -11.80 -10.92 -17.07
C LYS A 273 -11.11 -9.56 -16.90
N PHE A 274 -11.88 -8.48 -16.71
CA PHE A 274 -11.31 -7.17 -16.42
C PHE A 274 -10.80 -7.04 -14.97
N TYR A 275 -11.52 -7.61 -13.99
CA TYR A 275 -11.08 -7.66 -12.60
C TYR A 275 -9.73 -8.39 -12.46
N ASP A 276 -9.62 -9.59 -13.04
CA ASP A 276 -8.39 -10.39 -13.01
C ASP A 276 -7.23 -9.64 -13.70
N TYR A 277 -7.50 -8.99 -14.83
CA TYR A 277 -6.52 -8.17 -15.55
C TYR A 277 -6.05 -6.96 -14.72
N ILE A 278 -6.96 -6.16 -14.16
CA ILE A 278 -6.59 -4.94 -13.43
C ILE A 278 -5.93 -5.25 -12.08
N GLN A 279 -6.21 -6.41 -11.46
CA GLN A 279 -5.47 -6.86 -10.26
C GLN A 279 -3.99 -7.15 -10.58
N GLN A 280 -3.69 -7.76 -11.74
CA GLN A 280 -2.31 -7.97 -12.19
C GLN A 280 -1.62 -6.63 -12.52
N VAL A 281 -2.33 -5.67 -13.13
CA VAL A 281 -1.81 -4.32 -13.35
C VAL A 281 -1.53 -3.60 -12.02
N SER A 282 -2.39 -3.69 -11.01
CA SER A 282 -2.09 -3.09 -9.70
C SER A 282 -0.89 -3.76 -9.01
N LYS A 283 -0.71 -5.07 -9.16
CA LYS A 283 0.45 -5.80 -8.61
C LYS A 283 1.77 -5.48 -9.31
N SER A 284 1.75 -5.04 -10.58
CA SER A 284 2.98 -4.57 -11.24
C SER A 284 3.37 -3.15 -10.81
N LEU A 285 2.40 -2.31 -10.45
CA LEU A 285 2.59 -0.90 -10.06
C LEU A 285 3.12 -0.68 -8.62
N ILE A 286 3.35 -1.72 -7.83
CA ILE A 286 3.82 -1.58 -6.43
C ILE A 286 5.16 -0.83 -6.35
N LYS A 287 6.05 -0.98 -7.34
CA LYS A 287 7.34 -0.26 -7.37
C LYS A 287 7.14 1.26 -7.44
N GLN A 288 6.18 1.72 -8.24
CA GLN A 288 5.79 3.12 -8.33
C GLN A 288 5.14 3.61 -7.04
N CYS A 289 4.40 2.75 -6.31
CA CYS A 289 3.89 3.09 -4.98
C CYS A 289 5.01 3.27 -3.95
N ILE A 290 6.07 2.44 -4.00
CA ILE A 290 7.25 2.57 -3.14
C ILE A 290 7.96 3.89 -3.42
N SER A 291 8.15 4.25 -4.70
CA SER A 291 8.70 5.54 -5.14
C SER A 291 7.71 6.73 -5.04
N ASN A 292 6.51 6.52 -4.50
CA ASN A 292 5.43 7.51 -4.36
C ASN A 292 4.98 8.23 -5.66
N ASP A 293 5.17 7.63 -6.84
CA ASP A 293 4.78 8.23 -8.13
C ASP A 293 3.29 8.00 -8.45
N LEU A 294 2.44 8.79 -7.80
CA LEU A 294 1.00 8.83 -8.02
C LEU A 294 0.59 9.20 -9.46
N ASN A 295 1.44 9.92 -10.20
CA ASN A 295 1.09 10.40 -11.54
C ASN A 295 1.25 9.29 -12.59
N THR A 296 2.37 8.55 -12.55
CA THR A 296 2.55 7.36 -13.39
C THR A 296 1.49 6.29 -13.08
N ILE A 297 1.16 6.07 -11.79
CA ILE A 297 0.10 5.13 -11.39
C ILE A 297 -1.25 5.50 -12.02
N ARG A 298 -1.67 6.77 -11.92
CA ARG A 298 -2.94 7.26 -12.50
C ARG A 298 -2.97 7.10 -14.02
N ASN A 299 -1.87 7.46 -14.68
CA ASN A 299 -1.77 7.39 -16.14
C ASN A 299 -1.77 5.95 -16.64
N GLU A 300 -1.05 5.04 -15.98
CA GLU A 300 -0.96 3.64 -16.40
C GLU A 300 -2.28 2.89 -16.15
N ILE A 301 -2.94 3.06 -14.99
CA ILE A 301 -4.27 2.47 -14.74
C ILE A 301 -5.28 2.92 -15.81
N ARG A 302 -5.28 4.21 -16.18
CA ARG A 302 -6.14 4.73 -17.25
C ARG A 302 -5.81 4.10 -18.60
N LYS A 303 -4.54 4.12 -19.00
CA LYS A 303 -4.03 3.54 -20.26
C LYS A 303 -4.39 2.06 -20.40
N GLN A 304 -4.18 1.27 -19.34
CA GLN A 304 -4.49 -0.17 -19.34
C GLN A 304 -6.01 -0.42 -19.38
N THR A 305 -6.82 0.42 -18.73
CA THR A 305 -8.28 0.37 -18.83
C THR A 305 -8.75 0.66 -20.26
N ASP A 306 -8.25 1.74 -20.88
CA ASP A 306 -8.58 2.12 -22.26
C ASP A 306 -8.10 1.07 -23.28
N GLN A 307 -6.94 0.47 -23.07
CA GLN A 307 -6.40 -0.61 -23.90
C GLN A 307 -7.26 -1.88 -23.80
N PHE A 308 -7.64 -2.30 -22.58
CA PHE A 308 -8.52 -3.46 -22.39
C PHE A 308 -9.88 -3.26 -23.06
N MET A 309 -10.49 -2.07 -22.94
CA MET A 309 -11.80 -1.76 -23.52
C MET A 309 -11.80 -1.66 -25.06
N LYS A 310 -10.66 -1.31 -25.67
CA LYS A 310 -10.47 -1.35 -27.13
C LYS A 310 -10.35 -2.79 -27.65
N ASN A 311 -9.61 -3.63 -26.93
CA ASN A 311 -9.35 -5.01 -27.35
C ASN A 311 -10.54 -5.93 -27.09
N ASN A 312 -11.18 -5.82 -25.91
CA ASN A 312 -12.32 -6.63 -25.48
C ASN A 312 -13.63 -5.86 -25.75
N PHE A 313 -14.07 -5.84 -27.01
CA PHE A 313 -15.21 -5.04 -27.45
C PHE A 313 -16.47 -5.89 -27.66
N LEU A 314 -17.32 -5.99 -26.63
CA LEU A 314 -18.57 -6.79 -26.57
C LEU A 314 -19.40 -6.81 -27.88
N ILE A 315 -19.46 -5.69 -28.62
CA ILE A 315 -20.24 -5.58 -29.85
C ILE A 315 -19.76 -6.57 -30.93
N LYS A 316 -18.47 -6.93 -30.97
CA LYS A 316 -17.93 -7.95 -31.90
C LYS A 316 -18.49 -9.36 -31.63
N GLU A 317 -18.93 -9.64 -30.41
CA GLU A 317 -19.48 -10.95 -30.03
C GLU A 317 -21.02 -11.01 -30.11
N ILE A 318 -21.72 -9.88 -30.32
CA ILE A 318 -23.19 -9.84 -30.41
C ILE A 318 -23.71 -10.76 -31.52
N GLU A 319 -23.06 -10.79 -32.69
CA GLU A 319 -23.48 -11.66 -33.79
C GLU A 319 -23.32 -13.14 -33.43
N ILE A 320 -22.27 -13.50 -32.68
CA ILE A 320 -22.07 -14.85 -32.14
C ILE A 320 -23.21 -15.17 -31.16
N PHE A 321 -23.58 -14.24 -30.27
CA PHE A 321 -24.68 -14.43 -29.33
C PHE A 321 -26.05 -14.57 -30.01
N LYS A 322 -26.31 -13.86 -31.13
CA LYS A 322 -27.55 -14.05 -31.92
C LYS A 322 -27.62 -15.49 -32.46
N HIS A 323 -26.53 -15.97 -33.05
CA HIS A 323 -26.46 -17.32 -33.61
C HIS A 323 -26.57 -18.39 -32.53
N GLN A 324 -25.90 -18.21 -31.38
CA GLN A 324 -25.99 -19.13 -30.23
C GLN A 324 -27.41 -19.15 -29.63
N ALA A 325 -28.04 -17.99 -29.43
CA ALA A 325 -29.42 -17.90 -28.95
C ALA A 325 -30.42 -18.53 -29.93
N PHE A 326 -30.18 -18.42 -31.24
CA PHE A 326 -31.04 -19.00 -32.27
C PHE A 326 -30.90 -20.53 -32.34
N GLU A 327 -29.68 -21.07 -32.31
CA GLU A 327 -29.43 -22.51 -32.24
C GLU A 327 -30.01 -23.13 -30.96
N GLU A 328 -29.92 -22.44 -29.82
CA GLU A 328 -30.47 -22.90 -28.54
C GLU A 328 -31.99 -22.82 -28.49
N PHE A 329 -32.59 -21.74 -29.02
CA PHE A 329 -34.03 -21.63 -29.26
C PHE A 329 -34.56 -22.75 -30.18
N ILE A 330 -33.80 -23.08 -31.24
CA ILE A 330 -34.06 -24.19 -32.16
C ILE A 330 -34.10 -25.52 -31.42
N LYS A 331 -33.09 -25.84 -30.59
CA LYS A 331 -33.07 -27.08 -29.79
C LYS A 331 -34.32 -27.17 -28.91
N GLN A 332 -34.60 -26.12 -28.13
CA GLN A 332 -35.69 -26.13 -27.15
C GLN A 332 -37.06 -26.32 -27.81
N ASN A 333 -37.33 -25.68 -28.95
CA ASN A 333 -38.63 -25.79 -29.62
C ASN A 333 -38.79 -27.03 -30.50
N ILE A 334 -37.75 -27.46 -31.22
CA ILE A 334 -37.82 -28.66 -32.08
C ILE A 334 -37.82 -29.95 -31.26
N ILE A 335 -37.17 -29.97 -30.08
CA ILE A 335 -37.31 -31.08 -29.13
C ILE A 335 -38.74 -31.10 -28.56
N PHE A 336 -39.31 -29.94 -28.19
CA PHE A 336 -40.68 -29.85 -27.67
C PHE A 336 -41.75 -30.37 -28.66
N GLN A 337 -41.61 -30.06 -29.96
CA GLN A 337 -42.50 -30.62 -31.00
C GLN A 337 -42.37 -32.14 -31.18
N ARG A 338 -41.25 -32.77 -30.79
CA ARG A 338 -41.12 -34.24 -30.84
C ARG A 338 -41.92 -34.94 -29.73
N THR A 339 -42.26 -34.23 -28.64
CA THR A 339 -42.95 -34.80 -27.47
C THR A 339 -44.46 -34.57 -27.44
N TYR A 340 -44.97 -33.49 -28.05
CA TYR A 340 -46.36 -33.03 -27.85
C TYR A 340 -47.39 -33.50 -28.90
N HIS A 341 -47.01 -34.38 -29.83
CA HIS A 341 -47.96 -34.94 -30.81
C HIS A 341 -48.52 -36.28 -30.33
N GLU A 342 -49.85 -36.40 -30.26
CA GLU A 342 -50.61 -37.62 -29.90
C GLU A 342 -50.22 -38.85 -30.73
N LYS A 343 -49.72 -38.63 -31.95
CA LYS A 343 -49.13 -39.65 -32.82
C LYS A 343 -47.66 -39.34 -33.03
N LYS A 344 -46.81 -40.30 -32.63
CA LYS A 344 -45.35 -40.23 -32.75
C LYS A 344 -44.95 -39.90 -34.21
N PRO A 345 -44.28 -38.76 -34.48
CA PRO A 345 -44.09 -38.28 -35.85
C PRO A 345 -43.25 -39.26 -36.68
N SER A 346 -43.60 -39.42 -37.97
CA SER A 346 -42.95 -40.41 -38.82
C SER A 346 -41.47 -40.08 -39.06
N LYS A 347 -40.61 -41.11 -39.20
CA LYS A 347 -39.19 -40.90 -39.54
C LYS A 347 -39.00 -40.06 -40.81
N LYS A 348 -39.92 -40.16 -41.78
CA LYS A 348 -39.91 -39.37 -43.02
C LYS A 348 -40.23 -37.90 -42.75
N SER A 349 -41.22 -37.62 -41.91
CA SER A 349 -41.58 -36.26 -41.47
C SER A 349 -40.44 -35.61 -40.68
N ILE A 350 -39.82 -36.36 -39.75
CA ILE A 350 -38.66 -35.90 -38.96
C ILE A 350 -37.48 -35.56 -39.90
N SER A 351 -37.13 -36.45 -40.83
CA SER A 351 -36.02 -36.22 -41.77
C SER A 351 -36.26 -35.04 -42.73
N VAL A 352 -37.51 -34.78 -43.12
CA VAL A 352 -37.87 -33.59 -43.91
C VAL A 352 -37.69 -32.31 -43.08
N LEU A 353 -38.11 -32.31 -41.80
CA LEU A 353 -37.89 -31.19 -40.89
C LEU A 353 -36.40 -30.95 -40.63
N GLU A 354 -35.62 -32.00 -40.34
CA GLU A 354 -34.17 -31.90 -40.13
C GLU A 354 -33.47 -31.31 -41.37
N LYS A 355 -33.79 -31.80 -42.57
CA LYS A 355 -33.26 -31.24 -43.83
C LYS A 355 -33.70 -29.80 -44.08
N LEU A 356 -34.91 -29.40 -43.66
CA LEU A 356 -35.38 -28.02 -43.74
C LEU A 356 -34.60 -27.11 -42.77
N ILE A 357 -34.42 -27.55 -41.52
CA ILE A 357 -33.67 -26.83 -40.49
C ILE A 357 -32.20 -26.65 -40.90
N ASP A 358 -31.56 -27.70 -41.41
CA ASP A 358 -30.16 -27.62 -41.85
C ASP A 358 -30.00 -26.81 -43.15
N LYS A 359 -30.99 -26.82 -44.05
CA LYS A 359 -31.04 -25.89 -45.20
C LYS A 359 -31.14 -24.44 -44.73
N ILE A 360 -31.98 -24.14 -43.74
CA ILE A 360 -32.13 -22.80 -43.14
C ILE A 360 -30.84 -22.37 -42.44
N ARG A 361 -30.26 -23.23 -41.58
CA ARG A 361 -28.95 -22.99 -40.93
C ARG A 361 -27.87 -22.65 -41.95
N ASN A 362 -27.77 -23.45 -43.01
CA ASN A 362 -26.75 -23.23 -44.03
C ASN A 362 -27.00 -21.93 -44.80
N SER A 363 -28.25 -21.61 -45.18
CA SER A 363 -28.54 -20.33 -45.84
C SER A 363 -28.23 -19.11 -44.96
N LEU A 364 -28.46 -19.20 -43.64
CA LEU A 364 -28.13 -18.13 -42.70
C LEU A 364 -26.60 -18.01 -42.48
N LYS A 365 -25.85 -19.11 -42.57
CA LYS A 365 -24.39 -19.13 -42.40
C LYS A 365 -23.60 -18.72 -43.64
N THR A 366 -24.11 -18.95 -44.86
CA THR A 366 -23.34 -18.77 -46.11
C THR A 366 -23.80 -17.63 -47.00
N ASN A 367 -25.05 -17.18 -46.92
CA ASN A 367 -25.54 -16.12 -47.80
C ASN A 367 -25.30 -14.73 -47.19
N SER A 368 -24.46 -13.94 -47.86
CA SER A 368 -24.02 -12.62 -47.42
C SER A 368 -25.16 -11.61 -47.18
N SER A 369 -26.34 -11.81 -47.78
CA SER A 369 -27.49 -10.93 -47.54
C SER A 369 -27.92 -10.87 -46.08
N PHE A 370 -27.76 -11.97 -45.31
CA PHE A 370 -28.21 -12.04 -43.93
C PHE A 370 -27.28 -11.35 -42.92
N ILE A 371 -26.07 -10.96 -43.32
CA ILE A 371 -25.05 -10.38 -42.42
C ILE A 371 -25.52 -9.04 -41.80
N ASP A 372 -26.31 -8.25 -42.54
CA ASP A 372 -26.88 -6.98 -42.09
C ASP A 372 -28.42 -7.01 -41.88
N HIS A 373 -29.04 -8.19 -41.90
CA HIS A 373 -30.51 -8.27 -41.83
C HIS A 373 -31.07 -7.98 -40.43
N GLU A 374 -31.61 -6.77 -40.27
CA GLU A 374 -32.38 -6.37 -39.10
C GLU A 374 -33.57 -7.32 -38.81
N LEU A 375 -33.97 -7.29 -37.55
CA LEU A 375 -35.06 -8.01 -36.88
C LEU A 375 -36.42 -8.06 -37.62
N LYS A 376 -36.63 -7.21 -38.63
CA LYS A 376 -37.83 -7.13 -39.48
C LYS A 376 -38.18 -8.45 -40.19
N HIS A 377 -37.18 -9.29 -40.45
CA HIS A 377 -37.33 -10.54 -41.21
C HIS A 377 -37.92 -11.72 -40.41
N PHE A 378 -38.10 -11.59 -39.09
CA PHE A 378 -38.76 -12.60 -38.26
C PHE A 378 -40.29 -12.67 -38.43
N ASN A 379 -40.89 -11.80 -39.24
CA ASN A 379 -42.34 -11.81 -39.54
C ASN A 379 -42.76 -12.91 -40.55
N LEU A 380 -41.86 -13.85 -40.90
CA LEU A 380 -42.04 -14.90 -41.90
C LEU A 380 -41.99 -16.33 -41.31
N ILE A 381 -42.05 -16.45 -39.98
CA ILE A 381 -42.11 -17.70 -39.19
C ILE A 381 -43.22 -17.57 -38.14
#